data_AF-A0A6H1ZUJ5-F1
#
_entry.id   AF-A0A6H1ZUJ5-F1
#
_cell.length_a   1.000
_cell.length_b   1.000
_cell.length_c   1.000
_cell.angle_alpha   90.00
_cell.angle_beta   90.00
_cell.angle_gamma   90.00
#
_symmetry.space_group_name_H-M   'P 1'
#
loop_
_entity.id
_entity.type
_entity.pdbx_description
1 polymer ?
#
loop_
_entity_poly.entity_id
_entity_poly.type
_entity_poly.pdbx_seq_one_letter_code
_entity_poly.pdbx_strand_id
1 'polypeptide(L)' 'MSKSLQEIQERSQAWYNQIKKQKRESYRYAKELGFTAQEAQVLAGFSKKKILEFSKEKEKL' A
#
# COMPACT_ATOMS: atom_id res chain seq x y z
N MET A 1 10.10 -0.24 36.33
CA MET A 1 10.75 -0.39 35.01
C MET A 1 9.68 -0.20 33.94
N SER A 2 9.78 0.84 33.13
CA SER A 2 8.77 1.28 32.15
C SER A 2 8.70 0.34 30.94
N LYS A 3 8.01 -0.79 31.08
CA LYS A 3 7.73 -1.72 29.97
C LYS A 3 6.83 -1.09 28.88
N SER A 4 6.04 -0.07 29.22
CA SER A 4 5.03 0.48 28.32
C SER A 4 5.58 1.23 27.09
N LEU A 5 6.62 2.06 27.23
CA LEU A 5 7.12 2.87 26.12
C LEU A 5 7.82 2.04 25.05
N GLN A 6 8.59 1.05 25.47
CA GLN A 6 9.30 0.14 24.55
C GLN A 6 8.30 -0.75 23.79
N GLU A 7 7.29 -1.30 24.47
CA GLU A 7 6.22 -2.07 23.84
C GLU A 7 5.41 -1.21 22.85
N ILE A 8 5.13 0.06 23.17
CA ILE A 8 4.46 0.99 22.24
C ILE A 8 5.33 1.24 21.00
N GLN A 9 6.64 1.42 21.16
CA GLN A 9 7.56 1.63 20.05
C GLN A 9 7.66 0.40 19.14
N GLU A 10 7.78 -0.79 19.72
CA GLU A 10 7.82 -2.06 18.98
C GLU A 10 6.54 -2.30 18.19
N ARG A 11 5.36 -2.07 18.80
CA ARG A 11 4.06 -2.16 18.11
C ARG A 11 3.93 -1.15 16.96
N SER A 12 4.39 0.07 17.18
CA SER A 12 4.38 1.13 16.16
C SER A 12 5.28 0.78 14.98
N GLN A 13 6.47 0.24 15.25
CA GLN A 13 7.40 -0.20 14.22
C GLN A 13 6.85 -1.39 13.41
N ALA A 14 6.22 -2.36 14.09
CA ALA A 14 5.58 -3.50 13.43
C ALA A 14 4.45 -3.04 12.48
N TRP A 15 3.58 -2.13 12.94
CA TRP A 15 2.52 -1.56 12.12
C TRP A 15 3.06 -0.78 10.91
N TYR A 16 4.09 0.05 11.12
CA TYR A 16 4.76 0.77 10.03
C TYR A 16 5.33 -0.20 8.98
N ASN A 17 6.00 -1.26 9.42
CA ASN A 17 6.57 -2.27 8.54
C ASN A 17 5.48 -3.01 7.74
N GLN A 18 4.34 -3.32 8.37
CA GLN A 18 3.19 -3.92 7.72
C GLN A 18 2.62 -2.99 6.64
N ILE A 19 2.40 -1.71 6.94
CA ILE A 19 1.94 -0.72 5.95
C ILE A 19 2.93 -0.57 4.80
N LYS A 20 4.23 -0.51 5.10
CA LYS A 20 5.27 -0.41 4.08
C LYS A 20 5.30 -1.64 3.16
N LYS A 21 5.01 -2.84 3.69
CA LYS A 21 4.87 -4.06 2.89
C LYS A 21 3.62 -3.97 2.00
N GLN A 22 2.48 -3.60 2.57
CA GLN A 22 1.23 -3.47 1.84
C GLN A 22 1.32 -2.44 0.70
N LYS A 23 1.91 -1.27 0.95
CA LYS A 23 2.14 -0.24 -0.08
C LYS A 23 2.99 -0.77 -1.24
N ARG A 24 4.04 -1.55 -0.95
CA ARG A 24 4.87 -2.17 -1.99
C ARG A 24 4.13 -3.24 -2.80
N GLU A 25 3.21 -3.97 -2.18
CA GLU A 25 2.36 -4.94 -2.88
C GLU A 25 1.31 -4.24 -3.74
N SER A 26 0.65 -3.20 -3.23
CA SER A 26 -0.29 -2.38 -3.99
C SER A 26 0.37 -1.69 -5.18
N TYR A 27 1.58 -1.15 -5.01
CA TYR A 27 2.37 -0.58 -6.10
C TYR A 27 2.64 -1.61 -7.21
N ARG A 28 3.14 -2.80 -6.82
CA ARG A 28 3.42 -3.88 -7.77
C ARG A 28 2.16 -4.32 -8.50
N TYR A 29 1.06 -4.47 -7.78
CA TYR A 29 -0.23 -4.83 -8.37
C TYR A 29 -0.71 -3.79 -9.39
N ALA A 30 -0.60 -2.49 -9.08
CA ALA A 30 -0.92 -1.45 -10.06
C ALA A 30 0.01 -1.49 -11.29
N LYS A 31 1.30 -1.77 -11.11
CA LYS A 31 2.24 -1.96 -12.23
C LYS A 31 1.86 -3.16 -13.12
N GLU A 32 1.44 -4.27 -12.53
CA GLU A 32 0.99 -5.47 -13.24
C GLU A 32 -0.28 -5.21 -14.07
N LEU A 33 -1.16 -4.33 -13.61
CA LEU A 33 -2.35 -3.87 -14.33
C LEU A 33 -2.05 -2.81 -15.41
N GLY A 34 -0.78 -2.51 -15.67
CA GLY A 34 -0.39 -1.60 -16.76
C GLY A 34 -0.39 -0.11 -16.39
N PHE A 35 -0.54 0.25 -15.11
CA PHE A 35 -0.36 1.64 -14.70
C PHE A 35 1.10 2.10 -14.84
N THR A 36 1.28 3.38 -15.14
CA THR A 36 2.58 4.04 -15.15
C THR A 36 3.20 4.06 -13.75
N ALA A 37 4.51 4.36 -13.66
CA ALA A 37 5.17 4.44 -12.35
C ALA A 37 4.57 5.53 -11.46
N GLN A 38 4.17 6.67 -12.05
CA GLN A 38 3.54 7.78 -11.34
C GLN A 38 2.14 7.39 -10.83
N GLU A 39 1.30 6.80 -11.67
CA GLU A 39 -0.03 6.32 -11.27
C GLU A 39 0.08 5.23 -10.18
N ALA A 40 0.99 4.27 -10.34
CA ALA A 40 1.21 3.21 -9.36
C ALA A 40 1.66 3.77 -8.00
N GLN A 41 2.45 4.86 -7.98
CA GLN A 41 2.86 5.53 -6.75
C GLN A 41 1.68 6.13 -5.99
N VAL A 42 0.73 6.73 -6.71
CA VAL A 42 -0.53 7.23 -6.13
C VAL A 42 -1.39 6.06 -5.63
N LEU A 43 -1.52 5.02 -6.46
CA LEU A 43 -2.34 3.84 -6.19
C LEU A 43 -1.80 2.96 -5.06
N ALA A 44 -0.50 3.04 -4.73
CA ALA A 44 0.12 2.29 -3.64
C ALA A 44 -0.52 2.55 -2.27
N GLY A 45 -1.18 3.70 -2.08
CA GLY A 45 -1.92 4.02 -0.87
C GLY A 45 -3.31 3.35 -0.75
N PHE A 46 -3.80 2.71 -1.82
CA PHE A 46 -5.14 2.15 -1.88
C PHE A 46 -5.13 0.62 -1.70
N SER A 47 -6.32 0.08 -1.41
CA SER A 47 -6.55 -1.36 -1.37
C SER A 47 -6.54 -1.94 -2.78
N LYS A 48 -6.17 -3.23 -2.91
CA LYS A 48 -6.18 -3.94 -4.21
C LYS A 48 -7.53 -3.86 -4.92
N LYS A 49 -8.64 -3.93 -4.17
CA LYS A 49 -10.00 -3.79 -4.72
C LYS A 49 -10.18 -2.45 -5.45
N LYS A 50 -9.76 -1.36 -4.83
CA LYS A 50 -9.89 -0.01 -5.40
C LYS A 50 -8.95 0.21 -6.58
N ILE A 51 -7.74 -0.36 -6.54
CA ILE A 51 -6.81 -0.36 -7.68
C ILE A 51 -7.43 -1.09 -8.89
N LEU A 52 -8.09 -2.23 -8.65
CA LEU A 52 -8.77 -2.98 -9.70
C LEU A 52 -9.97 -2.22 -10.28
N GLU A 53 -10.74 -1.51 -9.45
CA GLU A 53 -11.82 -0.62 -9.90
C GLU A 53 -11.28 0.46 -10.86
N PHE A 54 -10.19 1.14 -10.49
CA PHE A 54 -9.53 2.12 -11.38
C PHE A 54 -9.03 1.50 -12.69
N SER A 55 -8.52 0.26 -12.66
CA SER A 55 -8.06 -0.44 -13.87
C SER A 55 -9.22 -0.65 -14.86
N LYS A 56 -10.37 -1.08 -14.34
CA LYS A 56 -11.58 -1.31 -15.15
C LYS A 56 -12.16 -0.01 -15.70
N GLU A 57 -12.02 1.09 -14.98
CA GLU A 57 -12.42 2.41 -15.48
C GLU A 57 -11.50 2.89 -16.61
N LYS A 58 -10.18 2.66 -16.46
CA LYS A 58 -9.17 3.00 -17.48
C LYS A 58 -9.37 2.24 -18.79
N GLU A 59 -9.79 0.97 -18.74
CA GLU A 59 -10.07 0.17 -19.95
C GLU A 59 -11.32 0.63 -20.73
N LYS A 60 -12.19 1.44 -20.11
CA LYS A 60 -13.39 1.98 -20.76
C LYS A 60 -13.17 3.34 -21.43
N LEU A 61 -12.01 3.96 -21.20
CA LEU A 61 -11.59 5.23 -21.81
C LEU A 61 -10.77 4.96 -23.08
#